data_AF-A0A934S6G7-F1
#
_entry.id   AF-A0A934S6G7-F1
#
_cell.length_a   1.000
_cell.length_b   1.000
_cell.length_c   1.000
_cell.angle_alpha   90.00
_cell.angle_beta   90.00
_cell.angle_gamma   90.00
#
_symmetry.space_group_name_H-M   'P 1'
#
loop_
_entity.id
_entity.type
_entity.pdbx_description
1 polymer ?
#
loop_
_entity_poly.entity_id
_entity_poly.type
_entity_poly.pdbx_seq_one_letter_code
_entity_poly.pdbx_strand_id
1 'polypeptide(L)'
;MQAMQFEQSVASILRRDKRFDPQAYFFLKEALDFTLKRICEGNGGDERHVTGPELLVGFRDHALEQFGPMAWTLMDEWGVRRCEHVGEMVFQLIEEQVFGKQESDKREDFSEMFDFEMELIQPFLPSRGVAKRDCNVNS
;
A
#
# COMPACT_ATOMS: atom_id res chain seq x y z
N MET A 1 -23.52 -7.69 2.61
CA MET A 1 -23.35 -9.13 2.28
C MET A 1 -22.03 -9.46 1.56
N GLN A 2 -21.18 -8.48 1.22
CA GLN A 2 -19.97 -8.69 0.38
C GLN A 2 -18.70 -9.05 1.19
N ALA A 3 -18.64 -8.73 2.49
CA ALA A 3 -17.49 -9.05 3.36
C ALA A 3 -17.26 -10.56 3.51
N MET A 4 -18.32 -11.36 3.65
CA MET A 4 -18.20 -12.80 3.88
C MET A 4 -17.61 -13.56 2.68
N GLN A 5 -17.80 -13.07 1.44
CA GLN A 5 -17.17 -13.68 0.27
C GLN A 5 -15.68 -13.35 0.20
N PHE A 6 -15.31 -12.11 0.53
CA PHE A 6 -13.91 -11.69 0.59
C PHE A 6 -13.10 -12.51 1.59
N GLU A 7 -13.61 -12.67 2.82
CA GLU A 7 -12.97 -13.46 3.87
C GLU A 7 -12.76 -14.93 3.46
N GLN A 8 -13.72 -15.50 2.73
CA GLN A 8 -13.62 -16.87 2.21
C GLN A 8 -12.61 -17.00 1.08
N SER A 9 -12.52 -16.01 0.19
CA SER A 9 -11.48 -15.95 -0.85
C SER A 9 -10.09 -15.81 -0.23
N VAL A 10 -9.91 -14.88 0.73
CA VAL A 10 -8.64 -14.72 1.46
C VAL A 10 -8.26 -16.00 2.21
N ALA A 11 -9.21 -16.67 2.87
CA ALA A 11 -8.95 -17.94 3.53
C ALA A 11 -8.55 -19.06 2.54
N SER A 12 -9.09 -19.04 1.32
CA SER A 12 -8.73 -19.98 0.26
C SER A 12 -7.34 -19.70 -0.33
N ILE A 13 -6.98 -18.41 -0.46
CA ILE A 13 -5.64 -17.97 -0.83
C ILE A 13 -4.62 -18.38 0.24
N LEU A 14 -4.90 -18.11 1.52
CA LEU A 14 -4.04 -18.50 2.66
C LEU A 14 -3.83 -20.01 2.77
N ARG A 15 -4.75 -20.82 2.25
CA ARG A 15 -4.58 -22.27 2.17
C ARG A 15 -3.57 -22.68 1.10
N ARG A 16 -3.43 -21.89 0.03
CA ARG A 16 -2.46 -22.12 -1.06
C ARG A 16 -1.12 -21.48 -0.76
N ASP A 17 -1.13 -20.25 -0.25
CA ASP A 17 0.07 -19.47 0.03
C ASP A 17 -0.02 -18.80 1.41
N LYS A 18 0.87 -19.21 2.32
CA LYS A 18 0.93 -18.72 3.72
C LYS A 18 1.98 -17.64 3.92
N ARG A 19 2.50 -17.03 2.85
CA ARG A 19 3.58 -16.03 2.97
C ARG A 19 3.11 -14.70 3.56
N PHE A 20 1.82 -14.40 3.47
CA PHE A 20 1.22 -13.14 3.90
C PHE A 20 0.18 -13.35 5.00
N ASP A 21 0.06 -12.38 5.90
CA ASP A 21 -0.98 -12.40 6.93
C ASP A 21 -2.36 -12.05 6.33
N PRO A 22 -3.48 -12.68 6.77
CA PRO A 22 -4.83 -12.26 6.39
C PRO A 22 -5.07 -10.76 6.51
N GLN A 23 -4.53 -10.10 7.55
CA GLN A 23 -4.71 -8.66 7.76
C GLN A 23 -4.15 -7.81 6.62
N ALA A 24 -3.06 -8.21 5.96
CA ALA A 24 -2.55 -7.49 4.81
C ALA A 24 -3.55 -7.49 3.64
N TYR A 25 -4.31 -8.56 3.44
CA TYR A 25 -5.34 -8.60 2.40
C TYR A 25 -6.50 -7.65 2.70
N PHE A 26 -6.93 -7.55 3.95
CA PHE A 26 -7.96 -6.57 4.35
C PHE A 26 -7.46 -5.15 4.15
N PHE A 27 -6.23 -4.87 4.61
CA PHE A 27 -5.62 -3.56 4.45
C PHE A 27 -5.47 -3.16 2.98
N LEU A 28 -5.06 -4.11 2.12
CA LEU A 28 -4.99 -3.91 0.67
C LEU A 28 -6.34 -3.55 0.06
N LYS A 29 -7.42 -4.21 0.51
CA LYS A 29 -8.79 -3.89 0.07
C LYS A 29 -9.18 -2.47 0.48
N GLU A 30 -8.88 -2.06 1.72
CA GLU A 30 -9.19 -0.70 2.21
C GLU A 30 -8.41 0.36 1.45
N ALA A 31 -7.13 0.13 1.19
CA ALA A 31 -6.28 0.99 0.37
C ALA A 31 -6.78 1.14 -1.07
N LEU A 32 -7.27 0.05 -1.69
CA LEU A 32 -7.86 0.13 -3.03
C LEU A 32 -9.14 0.96 -3.03
N ASP A 33 -10.03 0.74 -2.06
CA ASP A 33 -11.28 1.50 -1.90
C ASP A 33 -10.99 3.00 -1.72
N PHE A 34 -9.98 3.31 -0.89
CA PHE A 34 -9.47 4.67 -0.70
C PHE A 34 -8.97 5.29 -2.02
N THR A 35 -8.20 4.54 -2.80
CA THR A 35 -7.66 5.00 -4.08
C THR A 35 -8.77 5.24 -5.10
N LEU A 36 -9.72 4.31 -5.21
CA LEU A 36 -10.90 4.42 -6.08
C LEU A 36 -11.74 5.64 -5.71
N LYS A 37 -11.99 5.84 -4.41
CA LYS A 37 -12.75 6.98 -3.91
C LYS A 37 -12.07 8.30 -4.29
N ARG A 38 -10.76 8.41 -4.08
CA ARG A 38 -9.96 9.59 -4.41
C ARG A 38 -9.95 9.88 -5.92
N ILE A 39 -9.84 8.86 -6.77
CA ILE A 39 -9.90 9.01 -8.23
C ILE A 39 -11.29 9.45 -8.69
N CYS A 40 -12.34 8.87 -8.10
CA CYS A 40 -13.74 9.22 -8.40
C CYS A 40 -14.05 10.67 -8.02
N GLU A 41 -13.59 11.12 -6.84
CA GLU A 41 -13.71 12.50 -6.37
C GLU A 41 -12.90 13.49 -7.25
N GLY A 42 -11.72 13.08 -7.73
CA GLY A 42 -10.85 13.93 -8.55
C GLY A 42 -11.29 14.09 -10.02
N ASN A 43 -11.90 13.06 -10.62
CA ASN A 43 -12.27 13.05 -12.04
C ASN A 43 -13.76 13.33 -12.33
N GLY A 44 -14.54 13.73 -11.32
CA GLY A 44 -15.94 14.11 -11.53
C GLY A 44 -16.89 12.94 -11.78
N GLY A 45 -16.59 11.75 -11.23
CA GLY A 45 -17.50 10.60 -11.22
C GLY A 45 -17.26 9.52 -12.30
N ASP A 46 -16.11 9.52 -12.98
CA ASP A 46 -15.74 8.45 -13.90
C ASP A 46 -15.09 7.29 -13.12
N GLU A 47 -15.78 6.14 -13.03
CA GLU A 47 -15.26 4.91 -12.43
C GLU A 47 -14.14 4.33 -13.31
N ARG A 48 -12.94 4.88 -13.18
CA ARG A 48 -11.75 4.34 -13.83
C ARG A 48 -11.14 3.24 -12.98
N HIS A 49 -10.68 2.21 -13.67
CA HIS A 49 -9.87 1.16 -13.07
C HIS A 49 -8.53 1.76 -12.61
N VAL A 50 -8.08 1.34 -11.43
CA VAL A 50 -6.83 1.82 -10.82
C VAL A 50 -5.67 1.03 -11.44
N THR A 51 -4.68 1.74 -11.96
CA THR A 51 -3.45 1.11 -12.45
C THR A 51 -2.56 0.67 -11.28
N GLY A 52 -1.73 -0.36 -11.46
CA GLY A 52 -0.72 -0.80 -10.48
C GLY A 52 0.05 0.34 -9.76
N PRO A 53 0.56 1.36 -10.46
CA PRO A 53 1.26 2.49 -9.86
C PRO A 53 0.38 3.33 -8.95
N GLU A 54 -0.84 3.61 -9.39
CA GLU A 54 -1.80 4.42 -8.64
C GLU A 54 -2.25 3.69 -7.37
N LEU A 55 -2.42 2.37 -7.45
CA LEU A 55 -2.73 1.54 -6.30
C LEU A 55 -1.60 1.59 -5.27
N LEU A 56 -0.34 1.49 -5.69
CA LEU A 56 0.80 1.59 -4.77
C LEU A 56 0.86 2.95 -4.08
N VAL A 57 0.66 4.04 -4.84
CA VAL A 57 0.63 5.40 -4.28
C VAL A 57 -0.50 5.55 -3.28
N GLY A 58 -1.71 5.12 -3.62
CA GLY A 58 -2.87 5.21 -2.72
C GLY A 58 -2.74 4.28 -1.51
N PHE A 59 -2.11 3.12 -1.66
CA PHE A 59 -1.79 2.20 -0.56
C PHE A 59 -0.78 2.80 0.41
N ARG A 60 0.27 3.46 -0.09
CA ARG A 60 1.22 4.22 0.73
C ARG A 60 0.51 5.36 1.48
N ASP A 61 -0.27 6.17 0.77
CA ASP A 61 -0.95 7.34 1.33
C ASP A 61 -1.93 6.90 2.44
N HIS A 62 -2.70 5.85 2.18
CA HIS A 62 -3.61 5.25 3.15
C HIS A 62 -2.87 4.73 4.39
N ALA A 63 -1.73 4.06 4.21
CA ALA A 63 -0.92 3.57 5.33
C ALA A 63 -0.34 4.72 6.16
N LEU A 64 0.08 5.81 5.51
CA LEU A 64 0.57 7.01 6.17
C LEU A 64 -0.53 7.74 6.94
N GLU A 65 -1.74 7.84 6.39
CA GLU A 65 -2.87 8.47 7.06
C GLU A 65 -3.36 7.65 8.27
N GLN A 66 -3.39 6.31 8.17
CA GLN A 66 -3.87 5.45 9.26
C GLN A 66 -2.83 5.22 10.35
N PHE A 67 -1.57 4.94 9.97
CA PHE A 67 -0.54 4.46 10.90
C PHE A 67 0.70 5.35 10.97
N GLY A 68 0.86 6.27 10.02
CA GLY A 68 1.99 7.18 9.93
C GLY A 68 3.33 6.45 9.96
N PRO A 69 4.24 6.74 10.93
CA PRO A 69 5.56 6.12 10.97
C PRO A 69 5.53 4.63 11.33
N MET A 70 4.41 4.11 11.87
CA MET A 70 4.25 2.70 12.22
C MET A 70 3.78 1.84 11.04
N ALA A 71 3.43 2.45 9.91
CA ALA A 71 3.01 1.75 8.70
C ALA A 71 4.03 0.70 8.27
N TRP A 72 5.33 1.02 8.34
CA TRP A 72 6.40 0.09 7.99
C TRP A 72 6.41 -1.15 8.87
N THR A 73 6.29 -0.98 10.19
CA THR A 73 6.31 -2.08 11.16
C THR A 73 5.18 -3.07 10.93
N LEU A 74 3.97 -2.57 10.61
CA LEU A 74 2.82 -3.42 10.30
C LEU A 74 3.04 -4.22 9.02
N MET A 75 3.61 -3.58 8.00
CA MET A 75 3.89 -4.27 6.75
C MET A 75 4.99 -5.32 6.87
N ASP A 76 6.02 -5.06 7.67
CA ASP A 76 7.04 -6.06 8.00
C ASP A 76 6.43 -7.24 8.78
N GLU A 77 5.55 -6.96 9.75
CA GLU A 77 4.83 -8.00 10.51
C GLU A 77 3.99 -8.90 9.59
N TRP A 78 3.30 -8.31 8.61
CA TRP A 78 2.48 -9.05 7.66
C TRP A 78 3.26 -9.72 6.52
N GLY A 79 4.59 -9.54 6.47
CA GLY A 79 5.47 -10.10 5.44
C GLY A 79 5.54 -9.30 4.13
N VAL A 80 4.93 -8.12 4.09
CA VAL A 80 4.90 -7.22 2.93
C VAL A 80 6.09 -6.26 2.99
N ARG A 81 7.29 -6.76 2.67
CA ARG A 81 8.52 -5.95 2.67
C ARG A 81 8.80 -5.20 1.37
N ARG A 82 8.09 -5.52 0.29
CA ARG A 82 8.36 -5.01 -1.06
C ARG A 82 7.06 -4.72 -1.79
N CYS A 83 7.11 -3.74 -2.68
CA CYS A 83 6.03 -3.44 -3.64
C CYS A 83 5.63 -4.69 -4.45
N GLU A 84 6.61 -5.53 -4.79
CA GLU A 84 6.42 -6.81 -5.49
C GLU A 84 5.43 -7.74 -4.76
N HIS A 85 5.49 -7.78 -3.43
CA HIS A 85 4.60 -8.60 -2.62
C HIS A 85 3.16 -8.10 -2.67
N VAL A 86 2.98 -6.78 -2.68
CA VAL A 86 1.65 -6.15 -2.84
C VAL A 86 1.08 -6.55 -4.21
N GLY A 87 1.89 -6.46 -5.27
CA GLY A 87 1.50 -6.92 -6.60
C GLY A 87 1.07 -8.39 -6.58
N GLU A 88 1.87 -9.29 -6.01
CA GLU A 88 1.51 -10.72 -5.90
C GLU A 88 0.16 -10.93 -5.20
N MET A 89 -0.09 -10.22 -4.09
CA MET A 89 -1.36 -10.30 -3.36
C MET A 89 -2.55 -9.85 -4.22
N VAL A 90 -2.40 -8.75 -4.98
CA VAL A 90 -3.43 -8.27 -5.91
C VAL A 90 -3.72 -9.32 -6.98
N PHE A 91 -2.70 -9.92 -7.58
CA PHE A 91 -2.89 -10.98 -8.59
C PHE A 91 -3.62 -12.20 -8.02
N GLN A 92 -3.29 -12.64 -6.81
CA GLN A 92 -3.99 -13.76 -6.15
C GLN A 92 -5.47 -13.45 -5.92
N LEU A 93 -5.81 -12.20 -5.57
CA LEU A 93 -7.19 -11.76 -5.38
C LEU A 93 -7.96 -11.64 -6.71
N ILE A 94 -7.28 -11.24 -7.79
CA ILE A 94 -7.84 -11.27 -9.15
C ILE A 94 -8.16 -12.71 -9.58
N GLU A 95 -7.29 -13.68 -9.28
CA GLU A 95 -7.52 -15.10 -9.58
C GLU A 95 -8.77 -15.65 -8.89
N GLU A 96 -9.05 -15.20 -7.66
CA GLU A 96 -10.26 -15.54 -6.90
C GLU A 96 -11.49 -14.71 -7.31
N GLN A 97 -11.41 -13.94 -8.41
CA GLN A 97 -12.47 -13.06 -8.94
C GLN A 97 -12.99 -12.00 -7.95
N VAL A 98 -12.18 -11.68 -6.93
CA VAL A 98 -12.48 -10.61 -5.97
C VAL A 98 -12.24 -9.24 -6.61
N PHE A 99 -11.22 -9.15 -7.47
CA PHE A 99 -10.87 -7.93 -8.19
C PHE A 99 -10.95 -8.12 -9.71
N GLY A 100 -11.32 -7.04 -10.40
CA GLY A 100 -11.28 -6.96 -11.85
C GLY A 100 -9.84 -6.83 -12.32
N LYS A 101 -9.45 -7.64 -13.31
CA LYS A 101 -8.13 -7.59 -13.94
C LYS A 101 -8.10 -6.49 -15.01
N GLN A 102 -7.04 -5.68 -15.07
CA GLN A 102 -6.68 -5.02 -16.34
C GLN A 102 -5.58 -5.81 -17.06
N GLU A 103 -5.65 -5.81 -18.39
CA GLU A 103 -4.66 -6.48 -19.25
C GLU A 103 -3.28 -5.80 -19.21
N SER A 104 -3.21 -4.56 -18.73
CA SER A 104 -1.99 -3.78 -18.61
C SER A 104 -1.23 -4.02 -17.31
N ASP A 105 -1.87 -4.56 -16.27
CA ASP A 105 -1.20 -4.79 -14.98
C ASP A 105 -0.24 -5.99 -15.10
N LYS A 106 1.03 -5.72 -14.89
CA LYS A 106 2.09 -6.74 -14.80
C LYS A 106 2.69 -6.72 -13.41
N ARG A 107 3.08 -7.89 -12.90
CA ARG A 107 3.86 -7.99 -11.65
C ARG A 107 5.11 -7.12 -11.67
N GLU A 108 5.71 -6.96 -12.86
CA GLU A 108 6.88 -6.11 -13.10
C GLU A 108 6.60 -4.63 -12.87
N ASP A 109 5.36 -4.17 -13.05
CA ASP A 109 4.97 -2.78 -12.80
C ASP A 109 5.05 -2.42 -11.30
N PHE A 110 5.03 -3.45 -10.45
CA PHE A 110 5.24 -3.34 -9.01
C PHE A 110 6.70 -3.52 -8.59
N SER A 111 7.59 -3.92 -9.51
CA SER A 111 9.02 -4.02 -9.24
C SER A 111 9.68 -2.68 -9.59
N GLU A 112 10.57 -2.17 -8.74
CA GLU A 112 11.37 -0.95 -8.99
C GLU A 112 10.66 0.42 -8.96
N MET A 113 9.39 0.52 -8.56
CA MET A 113 8.72 1.82 -8.47
C MET A 113 9.35 2.75 -7.42
N PHE A 114 9.40 2.37 -6.14
CA PHE A 114 10.02 3.15 -5.06
C PHE A 114 10.40 2.26 -3.86
N ASP A 115 11.34 2.71 -3.02
CA ASP A 115 11.64 2.06 -1.73
C ASP A 115 10.48 2.32 -0.76
N PHE A 116 9.62 1.31 -0.62
CA PHE A 116 8.41 1.36 0.21
C PHE A 116 8.73 1.79 1.66
N GLU A 117 9.85 1.31 2.20
CA GLU A 117 10.38 1.70 3.51
C GLU A 117 10.72 3.19 3.58
N MET A 118 11.53 3.66 2.63
CA MET A 118 11.98 5.06 2.60
C MET A 118 10.80 6.01 2.44
N GLU A 119 9.88 5.69 1.53
CA GLU A 119 8.71 6.52 1.24
C GLU A 119 7.76 6.66 2.44
N LEU A 120 7.68 5.63 3.28
CA LEU A 120 6.90 5.67 4.52
C LEU A 120 7.60 6.44 5.64
N ILE A 121 8.93 6.35 5.73
CA ILE A 121 9.72 6.92 6.83
C ILE A 121 10.14 8.38 6.55
N GLN A 122 10.42 8.73 5.29
CA GLN A 122 10.82 10.07 4.81
C GLN A 122 9.97 11.22 5.37
N PRO A 123 8.63 11.19 5.32
CA PRO A 123 7.82 12.30 5.84
C PRO A 123 7.95 12.52 7.36
N PHE A 124 8.40 11.51 8.11
CA PHE A 124 8.56 11.57 9.56
C PHE A 124 10.00 11.75 10.02
N LEU A 125 10.97 11.68 9.10
CA LEU A 125 12.35 11.99 9.44
C LEU A 125 12.45 13.49 9.72
N PRO A 126 12.85 13.91 10.94
CA PRO A 126 13.12 15.31 11.18
C PRO A 126 14.21 15.74 10.21
N SER A 127 13.93 16.73 9.37
CA SER A 127 14.95 17.44 8.58
C SER A 127 16.06 17.79 9.55
N ARG A 128 17.16 17.04 9.48
CA ARG A 128 18.27 17.10 10.43
C ARG A 128 18.60 18.57 10.59
N GLY A 129 18.22 19.12 11.75
CA GLY A 129 18.37 20.53 12.03
C GLY A 129 19.81 20.89 11.74
N VAL A 130 20.03 21.80 10.80
CA VAL A 130 21.26 22.55 10.70
C VAL A 130 21.34 23.32 12.01
N ALA A 131 21.90 22.70 13.04
CA ALA A 131 22.30 23.34 14.27
C ALA A 131 23.48 24.27 13.89
N LYS A 132 23.14 25.46 13.37
CA LYS A 132 24.03 26.61 13.44
C LYS A 132 24.25 26.90 14.92
N ARG A 133 25.32 26.34 15.47
CA ARG A 133 25.91 26.79 16.73
C ARG A 133 26.64 28.09 16.46
N ASP A 134 25.90 29.18 16.40
CA ASP A 134 26.46 30.52 16.62
C ASP A 134 26.63 30.70 18.14
N CYS A 135 27.65 30.06 18.72
CA CYS A 135 28.13 30.41 20.05
C CYS A 135 28.97 31.69 19.94
N ASN A 136 28.30 32.84 19.92
CA ASN A 136 28.98 34.12 20.09
C ASN A 136 29.22 34.37 21.59
N VAL A 137 30.38 33.91 22.08
CA VAL A 137 30.96 34.36 23.36
C VAL A 137 31.82 35.58 23.05
N ASN A 138 31.35 36.77 23.42
CA ASN A 138 32.19 37.94 23.70
C ASN A 138 31.79 38.37 25.12
N SER A 139 32.57 38.08 26.17
CA SER A 139 33.79 38.79 26.60
C SER A 139 33.58 40.29 26.73
#